data_AF-A0A1U8N833-F1
#
_entry.id   AF-A0A1U8N833-F1
#
_cell.length_a   1.000
_cell.length_b   1.000
_cell.length_c   1.000
_cell.angle_alpha   90.00
_cell.angle_beta   90.00
_cell.angle_gamma   90.00
#
_symmetry.space_group_name_H-M   'P 1'
#
loop_
_entity.id
_entity.type
_entity.pdbx_description
1 polymer ?
#
loop_
_entity_poly.entity_id
_entity_poly.type
_entity_poly.pdbx_seq_one_letter_code
_entity_poly.pdbx_strand_id
1 'polypeptide(L)'
;MAGPLTFAAAPARLTVPTLPWEVQGFKVAEGAAVLARNGRLFMTYSASATDARYCMGMLTARDDADIMDPANWTKSPEPVFRTSTANRVYGPGHNSFTVDEAGRDLLVYHGRDYERIEGDPLFDPNRHARVQHFAYRPDGSPDFGDPVANGPLPTA
;
A
#
# COMPACT_ATOMS: atom_id res chain seq x y z
N MET A 1 1.65 -21.26 -7.62
CA MET A 1 0.76 -21.98 -6.67
C MET A 1 0.53 -23.38 -7.21
N ALA A 2 0.46 -24.42 -6.36
CA ALA A 2 0.05 -25.77 -6.75
C ALA A 2 -1.48 -25.94 -6.66
N GLY A 3 -2.12 -25.12 -5.82
CA GLY A 3 -3.57 -24.94 -5.72
C GLY A 3 -3.89 -23.68 -4.91
N PRO A 4 -5.17 -23.31 -4.72
CA PRO A 4 -5.54 -22.07 -4.03
C PRO A 4 -5.02 -21.96 -2.59
N LEU A 5 -4.79 -23.10 -1.92
CA LEU A 5 -4.32 -23.19 -0.54
C LEU A 5 -2.90 -23.78 -0.41
N THR A 6 -2.21 -24.03 -1.53
CA THR A 6 -0.95 -24.78 -1.53
C THR A 6 0.11 -24.10 -2.40
N PHE A 7 1.27 -23.78 -1.80
CA PHE A 7 2.42 -23.28 -2.54
C PHE A 7 3.05 -24.36 -3.43
N ALA A 8 3.56 -23.95 -4.59
CA ALA A 8 4.29 -24.85 -5.51
C ALA A 8 5.81 -24.81 -5.31
N ALA A 9 6.30 -23.85 -4.53
CA ALA A 9 7.73 -23.60 -4.33
C ALA A 9 7.95 -23.02 -2.91
N ALA A 10 9.21 -23.01 -2.47
CA ALA A 10 9.59 -22.33 -1.25
C ALA A 10 9.33 -20.82 -1.36
N PRO A 11 8.92 -20.13 -0.29
CA PRO A 11 8.72 -18.68 -0.30
C PRO A 11 10.03 -17.92 -0.59
N ALA A 12 9.97 -16.95 -1.49
CA ALA A 12 11.03 -15.96 -1.68
C ALA A 12 10.74 -14.71 -0.82
N ARG A 13 11.76 -14.19 -0.12
CA ARG A 13 11.63 -12.97 0.69
C ARG A 13 11.96 -11.75 -0.15
N LEU A 14 10.94 -10.98 -0.52
CA LEU A 14 11.07 -9.84 -1.43
C LEU A 14 11.43 -8.53 -0.72
N THR A 15 10.99 -8.35 0.54
CA THR A 15 11.29 -7.15 1.32
C THR A 15 11.54 -7.48 2.79
N VAL A 16 12.41 -6.69 3.42
CA VAL A 16 12.62 -6.63 4.86
C VAL A 16 12.53 -5.16 5.27
N PRO A 17 11.82 -4.80 6.35
CA PRO A 17 11.73 -3.43 6.83
C PRO A 17 13.09 -2.95 7.36
N THR A 18 13.72 -2.03 6.65
CA THR A 18 15.05 -1.49 6.96
C THR A 18 15.13 0.03 6.86
N LEU A 19 14.23 0.65 6.09
CA LEU A 19 14.20 2.10 5.92
C LEU A 19 13.60 2.77 7.17
N PRO A 20 13.99 4.02 7.50
CA PRO A 20 13.51 4.69 8.70
C PRO A 20 11.99 4.78 8.82
N TRP A 21 11.28 4.93 7.71
CA TRP A 21 9.81 4.97 7.68
C TRP A 21 9.15 3.58 7.80
N GLU A 22 9.90 2.48 7.64
CA GLU A 22 9.38 1.11 7.78
C GLU A 22 9.42 0.58 9.23
N VAL A 23 10.18 1.25 10.10
CA VAL A 23 10.59 0.72 11.41
C VAL A 23 10.07 1.54 12.59
N GLN A 24 9.11 2.42 12.38
CA GLN A 24 8.60 3.28 13.43
C GLN A 24 7.60 2.53 14.31
N GLY A 25 7.94 2.39 15.60
CA GLY A 25 7.18 1.59 16.56
C GLY A 25 7.50 0.09 16.42
N PHE A 26 7.28 -0.48 15.24
CA PHE A 26 7.63 -1.87 14.92
C PHE A 26 8.32 -1.95 13.56
N LYS A 27 9.19 -2.96 13.38
CA LYS A 27 9.82 -3.27 12.08
C LYS A 27 8.88 -4.17 11.28
N VAL A 28 8.01 -3.57 10.46
CA VAL A 28 6.90 -4.28 9.79
C VAL A 28 6.95 -4.07 8.28
N ALA A 29 6.72 -5.15 7.53
CA ALA A 29 6.32 -5.14 6.13
C ALA A 29 5.20 -6.18 5.96
N GLU A 30 3.96 -5.73 5.80
CA GLU A 30 2.76 -6.58 5.80
C GLU A 30 1.73 -6.12 4.75
N GLY A 31 0.58 -6.79 4.65
CA GLY A 31 -0.56 -6.31 3.85
C GLY A 31 -0.22 -6.12 2.35
N ALA A 32 0.39 -7.13 1.73
CA ALA A 32 0.82 -7.06 0.34
C ALA A 32 -0.37 -7.04 -0.63
N ALA A 33 -0.35 -6.13 -1.60
CA ALA A 33 -1.31 -6.04 -2.69
C ALA A 33 -0.60 -5.80 -4.02
N VAL A 34 -1.05 -6.45 -5.09
CA VAL A 34 -0.39 -6.40 -6.40
C VAL A 34 -1.29 -5.70 -7.42
N LEU A 35 -0.70 -4.75 -8.16
CA LEU A 35 -1.26 -4.08 -9.32
C LEU A 35 -0.42 -4.43 -10.56
N ALA A 36 -1.02 -5.08 -11.55
CA ALA A 36 -0.36 -5.44 -12.81
C ALA A 36 -0.78 -4.48 -13.94
N ARG A 37 0.09 -3.55 -14.30
CA ARG A 37 -0.18 -2.44 -15.23
C ARG A 37 1.11 -2.02 -15.94
N ASN A 38 0.97 -1.52 -17.17
CA ASN A 38 2.05 -0.85 -17.90
C ASN A 38 3.36 -1.67 -17.98
N GLY A 39 3.26 -2.98 -18.27
CA GLY A 39 4.40 -3.90 -18.40
C GLY A 39 5.11 -4.24 -17.09
N ARG A 40 4.47 -3.99 -15.94
CA ARG A 40 5.07 -4.11 -14.60
C ARG A 40 4.09 -4.66 -13.58
N LEU A 41 4.68 -5.20 -12.52
CA LEU A 41 4.01 -5.53 -11.27
C LEU A 41 4.41 -4.49 -10.22
N PHE A 42 3.42 -3.83 -9.64
CA PHE A 42 3.56 -2.94 -8.50
C PHE A 42 2.99 -3.65 -7.28
N MET A 43 3.86 -4.15 -6.40
CA MET A 43 3.45 -4.79 -5.15
C MET A 43 3.58 -3.79 -4.01
N THR A 44 2.46 -3.20 -3.60
CA THR A 44 2.42 -2.37 -2.39
C THR A 44 2.42 -3.25 -1.14
N TYR A 45 2.91 -2.70 -0.05
CA TYR A 45 2.88 -3.28 1.29
C TYR A 45 2.79 -2.16 2.31
N SER A 46 2.35 -2.46 3.52
CA SER A 46 2.29 -1.50 4.62
C SER A 46 3.41 -1.72 5.63
N ALA A 47 3.85 -0.63 6.26
CA ALA A 47 4.98 -0.64 7.16
C ALA A 47 4.76 0.22 8.42
N SER A 48 5.65 0.08 9.40
CA SER A 48 5.54 0.68 10.74
C SER A 48 4.32 0.21 11.55
N ALA A 49 4.15 0.75 12.76
CA ALA A 49 3.00 0.48 13.63
C ALA A 49 1.68 0.96 13.01
N THR A 50 0.56 0.32 13.38
CA THR A 50 -0.81 0.59 12.88
C THR A 50 -1.44 1.86 13.50
N ASP A 51 -0.64 2.89 13.75
CA ASP A 51 -1.06 4.24 14.16
C ASP A 51 -0.78 5.26 13.03
N ALA A 52 -0.68 6.55 13.33
CA ALA A 52 -0.45 7.60 12.33
C ALA A 52 0.85 7.44 11.52
N ARG A 53 1.76 6.55 11.94
CA ARG A 53 3.02 6.25 11.24
C ARG A 53 2.85 5.18 10.16
N TYR A 54 1.73 4.47 10.17
CA TYR A 54 1.42 3.46 9.16
C TYR A 54 1.38 4.10 7.76
N CYS A 55 2.05 3.46 6.81
CA CYS A 55 2.17 3.96 5.45
C CYS A 55 2.46 2.82 4.48
N MET A 56 2.32 3.09 3.18
CA MET A 56 2.55 2.11 2.13
C MET A 56 3.93 2.30 1.48
N GLY A 57 4.68 1.21 1.41
CA GLY A 57 5.82 1.02 0.51
C GLY A 57 5.39 0.35 -0.80
N MET A 58 6.33 0.25 -1.75
CA MET A 58 6.10 -0.43 -3.02
C MET A 58 7.36 -1.09 -3.55
N LEU A 59 7.22 -2.35 -3.97
CA LEU A 59 8.18 -3.09 -4.79
C LEU A 59 7.70 -3.06 -6.25
N THR A 60 8.63 -2.86 -7.19
CA THR A 60 8.33 -2.87 -8.63
C THR A 60 9.18 -3.91 -9.34
N ALA A 61 8.56 -4.72 -10.19
CA ALA A 61 9.23 -5.65 -11.09
C ALA A 61 8.63 -5.54 -12.50
N ARG A 62 9.36 -5.97 -13.52
CA ARG A 62 8.77 -6.20 -14.85
C ARG A 62 7.82 -7.40 -14.79
N ASP A 63 6.75 -7.39 -15.57
CA ASP A 63 5.78 -8.49 -15.59
C ASP A 63 6.26 -9.73 -16.37
N ASP A 64 7.36 -9.61 -17.10
CA ASP A 64 8.05 -10.71 -17.80
C ASP A 64 9.32 -11.22 -17.09
N ALA A 65 9.63 -10.71 -15.90
CA ALA A 65 10.76 -11.16 -15.09
C ALA A 65 10.42 -12.39 -14.22
N ASP A 66 11.45 -13.09 -13.72
CA ASP A 66 11.24 -14.11 -12.69
C ASP A 66 10.85 -13.43 -11.37
N ILE A 67 9.55 -13.43 -11.07
CA ILE A 67 9.00 -12.80 -9.87
C ILE A 67 9.44 -13.49 -8.57
N MET A 68 9.98 -14.71 -8.64
CA MET A 68 10.50 -15.44 -7.48
C MET A 68 11.94 -15.05 -7.13
N ASP A 69 12.66 -14.33 -8.00
CA ASP A 69 13.98 -13.80 -7.72
C ASP A 69 13.88 -12.38 -7.11
N PRO A 70 14.27 -12.18 -5.83
CA PRO A 70 14.25 -10.87 -5.19
C PRO A 70 15.08 -9.81 -5.92
N ALA A 71 16.09 -10.20 -6.72
CA ALA A 71 16.91 -9.25 -7.49
C ALA A 71 16.12 -8.53 -8.60
N ASN A 72 14.98 -9.08 -9.02
CA ASN A 72 14.10 -8.48 -10.03
C ASN A 72 13.16 -7.40 -9.43
N TRP A 73 13.14 -7.24 -8.11
CA TRP A 73 12.27 -6.29 -7.42
C TRP A 73 13.05 -5.06 -6.95
N THR A 74 12.59 -3.88 -7.33
CA THR A 74 13.13 -2.60 -6.84
C THR A 74 12.21 -2.02 -5.77
N LYS A 75 12.75 -1.74 -4.58
CA LYS A 75 12.02 -1.08 -3.48
C LYS A 75 12.03 0.43 -3.64
N SER A 76 10.87 1.07 -3.48
CA SER A 76 10.75 2.53 -3.39
C SER A 76 11.46 3.05 -2.13
N PRO A 77 12.33 4.08 -2.23
CA PRO A 77 13.10 4.56 -1.08
C PRO A 77 12.23 5.33 -0.07
N GLU A 78 11.09 5.86 -0.51
CA GLU A 78 10.13 6.63 0.29
C GLU A 78 8.74 5.98 0.24
N PRO A 79 7.86 6.26 1.23
CA PRO A 79 6.48 5.80 1.18
C PRO A 79 5.74 6.35 -0.04
N VAL A 80 5.00 5.48 -0.73
CA VAL A 80 4.17 5.86 -1.88
C VAL A 80 2.77 6.35 -1.47
N PHE A 81 2.39 6.13 -0.22
CA PHE A 81 1.14 6.62 0.37
C PHE A 81 1.28 6.71 1.89
N ARG A 82 0.94 7.84 2.49
CA ARG A 82 1.19 8.12 3.92
C ARG A 82 0.17 9.10 4.48
N THR A 83 0.22 9.31 5.80
CA THR A 83 -0.61 10.30 6.51
C THR A 83 -0.66 11.65 5.79
N SER A 84 -1.88 12.17 5.63
CA SER A 84 -2.15 13.53 5.19
C SER A 84 -2.82 14.30 6.32
N THR A 85 -2.04 15.11 7.04
CA THR A 85 -2.54 16.01 8.09
C THR A 85 -3.51 17.04 7.51
N ALA A 86 -3.27 17.51 6.27
CA ALA A 86 -4.14 18.46 5.59
C ALA A 86 -5.55 17.89 5.34
N ASN A 87 -5.64 16.60 4.97
CA ASN A 87 -6.89 15.91 4.72
C ASN A 87 -7.45 15.19 5.95
N ARG A 88 -6.75 15.27 7.08
CA ARG A 88 -7.06 14.58 8.35
C ARG A 88 -7.22 13.07 8.19
N VAL A 89 -6.33 12.45 7.41
CA VAL A 89 -6.28 11.00 7.24
C VAL A 89 -4.93 10.49 7.73
N TYR A 90 -4.95 9.64 8.75
CA TYR A 90 -3.79 9.19 9.49
C TYR A 90 -3.63 7.68 9.39
N GLY A 91 -2.39 7.25 9.18
CA GLY A 91 -2.02 5.84 9.12
C GLY A 91 -2.66 5.05 7.96
N PRO A 92 -2.62 5.54 6.70
CA PRO A 92 -3.24 4.82 5.61
C PRO A 92 -2.46 3.55 5.24
N GLY A 93 -3.15 2.45 5.05
CA GLY A 93 -2.49 1.22 4.61
C GLY A 93 -3.40 0.01 4.49
N HIS A 94 -2.77 -1.16 4.48
CA HIS A 94 -3.31 -2.48 4.19
C HIS A 94 -4.27 -2.44 3.00
N ASN A 95 -3.73 -1.95 1.88
CA ASN A 95 -4.55 -1.63 0.73
C ASN A 95 -4.93 -2.87 -0.08
N SER A 96 -5.87 -2.67 -0.98
CA SER A 96 -6.13 -3.52 -2.14
C SER A 96 -6.39 -2.65 -3.36
N PHE A 97 -6.51 -3.28 -4.52
CA PHE A 97 -6.83 -2.62 -5.78
C PHE A 97 -8.11 -3.21 -6.36
N THR A 98 -8.94 -2.36 -6.94
CA THR A 98 -10.11 -2.75 -7.73
C THR A 98 -10.28 -1.78 -8.90
N VAL A 99 -11.33 -1.95 -9.69
CA VAL A 99 -11.72 -1.00 -10.73
C VAL A 99 -13.15 -0.52 -10.49
N ASP A 100 -13.46 0.68 -10.96
CA ASP A 100 -14.84 1.16 -11.02
C ASP A 100 -15.61 0.60 -12.24
N GLU A 101 -16.88 0.99 -12.38
CA GLU A 101 -17.75 0.55 -13.48
C GLU A 101 -17.26 0.97 -14.87
N ALA A 102 -16.40 1.99 -14.95
CA ALA A 102 -15.77 2.45 -16.19
C ALA A 102 -14.38 1.80 -16.42
N GLY A 103 -13.93 0.90 -15.54
CA GLY A 103 -12.64 0.23 -15.63
C GLY A 103 -11.46 1.07 -15.13
N ARG A 104 -11.69 2.18 -14.42
CA ARG A 104 -10.62 3.00 -13.84
C ARG A 104 -10.13 2.38 -12.54
N ASP A 105 -8.82 2.33 -12.35
CA ASP A 105 -8.23 1.75 -11.15
C ASP A 105 -8.54 2.57 -9.89
N LEU A 106 -8.82 1.84 -8.81
CA LEU A 106 -9.16 2.37 -7.48
C LEU A 106 -8.20 1.78 -6.45
N LEU A 107 -7.69 2.66 -5.59
CA LEU A 107 -7.00 2.28 -4.37
C LEU A 107 -8.03 2.14 -3.24
N VAL A 108 -8.13 0.95 -2.65
CA VAL A 108 -8.93 0.69 -1.45
C VAL A 108 -7.97 0.54 -0.28
N TYR A 109 -8.20 1.23 0.84
CA TYR A 109 -7.30 1.21 2.00
C TYR A 109 -8.08 1.51 3.28
N HIS A 110 -7.46 1.35 4.45
CA HIS A 110 -8.01 1.90 5.69
C HIS A 110 -7.22 3.12 6.17
N GLY A 111 -7.85 4.01 6.92
CA GLY A 111 -7.19 5.11 7.65
C GLY A 111 -8.04 5.59 8.82
N ARG A 112 -7.45 6.41 9.70
CA ARG A 112 -8.15 7.08 10.81
C ARG A 112 -8.31 8.58 10.56
N ASP A 113 -9.27 9.19 11.26
CA ASP A 113 -9.63 10.62 11.09
C ASP A 113 -8.93 11.52 12.14
N TYR A 114 -8.08 10.91 12.95
CA TYR A 114 -7.34 11.53 14.04
C TYR A 114 -5.96 10.88 14.19
N GLU A 115 -5.00 11.67 14.66
CA GLU A 115 -3.60 11.26 14.78
C GLU A 115 -3.33 10.43 16.02
N ARG A 116 -3.81 10.92 17.17
CA ARG A 116 -3.49 10.37 18.48
C ARG A 116 -4.51 9.32 18.88
N ILE A 117 -4.03 8.10 19.10
CA ILE A 117 -4.83 6.99 19.65
C ILE A 117 -4.66 6.99 21.17
N GLU A 118 -5.76 6.80 21.90
CA GLU A 118 -5.74 6.55 23.35
C GLU A 118 -5.76 5.05 23.60
N GLY A 119 -4.73 4.52 24.28
CA GLY A 119 -4.57 3.09 24.52
C GLY A 119 -3.83 2.35 23.39
N ASP A 120 -4.02 1.04 23.29
CA ASP A 120 -3.39 0.21 22.28
C ASP A 120 -4.13 0.35 20.92
N PRO A 121 -3.43 0.73 19.83
CA PRO A 121 -4.00 0.84 18.49
C PRO A 121 -4.72 -0.40 17.97
N LEU A 122 -4.40 -1.59 18.48
CA LEU A 122 -5.06 -2.83 18.10
C LEU A 122 -6.55 -2.85 18.51
N PHE A 123 -6.89 -2.24 19.64
CA PHE A 123 -8.25 -2.22 20.19
C PHE A 123 -9.03 -0.95 19.84
N ASP A 124 -8.39 0.03 19.20
CA ASP A 124 -9.05 1.18 18.63
C ASP A 124 -9.80 0.77 17.34
N PRO A 125 -11.15 0.85 17.32
CA PRO A 125 -11.97 0.30 16.23
C PRO A 125 -12.13 1.25 15.04
N ASN A 126 -11.51 2.45 15.05
CA ASN A 126 -11.85 3.52 14.12
C ASN A 126 -10.96 3.58 12.88
N ARG A 127 -10.45 2.42 12.43
CA ARG A 127 -9.90 2.29 11.07
C ARG A 127 -11.07 2.16 10.11
N HIS A 128 -11.29 3.16 9.27
CA HIS A 128 -12.37 3.18 8.31
C HIS A 128 -11.85 2.81 6.93
N ALA A 129 -12.57 1.94 6.22
CA ALA A 129 -12.30 1.65 4.82
C ALA A 129 -12.57 2.89 3.96
N ARG A 130 -11.66 3.16 3.03
CA ARG A 130 -11.62 4.31 2.13
C ARG A 130 -11.32 3.83 0.73
N VAL A 131 -11.71 4.63 -0.25
CA VAL A 131 -11.43 4.39 -1.66
C VAL A 131 -11.07 5.71 -2.33
N GLN A 132 -10.15 5.69 -3.31
CA GLN A 132 -9.90 6.83 -4.20
C GLN A 132 -9.36 6.38 -5.55
N HIS A 133 -9.61 7.16 -6.60
CA HIS A 133 -8.91 7.01 -7.87
C HIS A 133 -7.44 7.40 -7.70
N PHE A 134 -6.59 6.84 -8.55
CA PHE A 134 -5.19 7.22 -8.69
C PHE A 134 -4.81 7.30 -10.16
N ALA A 135 -3.72 8.00 -10.46
CA ALA A 135 -3.25 8.20 -11.82
C ALA A 135 -1.97 7.39 -12.10
N TYR A 136 -1.48 7.44 -13.33
CA TYR A 136 -0.17 6.92 -13.70
C TYR A 136 0.74 8.08 -14.10
N ARG A 137 1.98 8.04 -13.62
CA ARG A 137 3.04 8.96 -14.04
C ARG A 137 3.43 8.69 -15.51
N PRO A 138 4.14 9.62 -16.18
CA PRO A 138 4.61 9.41 -17.55
C PRO A 138 5.48 8.16 -17.73
N ASP A 139 6.20 7.76 -16.68
CA ASP A 139 7.00 6.53 -16.68
C ASP A 139 6.15 5.26 -16.49
N GLY A 140 4.83 5.39 -16.31
CA GLY A 140 3.83 4.35 -16.09
C GLY A 140 3.74 3.79 -14.67
N SER A 141 4.46 4.36 -13.69
CA SER A 141 4.29 4.03 -12.27
C SER A 141 2.99 4.62 -11.69
N PRO A 142 2.34 3.99 -10.71
CA PRO A 142 1.14 4.54 -10.09
C PRO A 142 1.48 5.76 -9.24
N ASP A 143 0.63 6.78 -9.31
CA ASP A 143 0.63 7.96 -8.46
C ASP A 143 -0.63 7.98 -7.60
N PHE A 144 -0.51 7.46 -6.37
CA PHE A 144 -1.61 7.38 -5.42
C PHE A 144 -2.03 8.74 -4.86
N GLY A 145 -1.21 9.78 -5.03
CA GLY A 145 -1.40 11.08 -4.39
C GLY A 145 -1.41 10.98 -2.86
N ASP A 146 -2.07 11.93 -2.22
CA ASP A 146 -2.35 11.89 -0.79
C ASP A 146 -3.72 11.23 -0.52
N PRO A 147 -3.93 10.64 0.67
CA PRO A 147 -5.25 10.22 1.10
C PRO A 147 -6.24 11.39 1.05
N VAL A 148 -7.35 11.23 0.34
CA VAL A 148 -8.36 12.29 0.18
C VAL A 148 -9.19 12.49 1.46
N ALA A 149 -9.62 13.73 1.69
CA ALA A 149 -10.46 14.09 2.85
C ALA A 149 -11.81 13.37 2.81
N ASN A 150 -12.49 13.32 3.96
CA ASN A 150 -13.86 12.82 4.03
C ASN A 150 -14.81 13.62 3.15
N GLY A 151 -15.67 12.91 2.42
CA GLY A 151 -16.68 13.49 1.56
C GLY A 151 -16.76 12.77 0.22
N PRO A 152 -17.43 13.39 -0.77
CA PRO A 152 -17.44 12.91 -2.14
C PRO A 152 -16.02 12.77 -2.69
N LEU A 153 -15.78 11.76 -3.53
CA LEU A 153 -14.53 11.66 -4.27
C LEU A 153 -14.36 12.90 -5.16
N PRO A 154 -13.15 13.47 -5.25
CA PRO A 154 -12.87 14.51 -6.23
C PRO A 154 -13.23 14.01 -7.63
N THR A 155 -13.91 14.84 -8.42
CA THR A 155 -14.12 14.56 -9.84
C THR A 155 -12.79 14.60 -10.55
N ALA A 156 -12.49 13.53 -11.31
CA ALA A 156 -11.31 13.40 -12.16
C ALA A 156 -11.30 14.42 -13.31
#